data_AF-A0A7J6R3Q2-F1
#
_entry.id   AF-A0A7J6R3Q2-F1
#
_cell.length_a   1.000
_cell.length_b   1.000
_cell.length_c   1.000
_cell.angle_alpha   90.00
_cell.angle_beta   90.00
_cell.angle_gamma   90.00
#
_symmetry.space_group_name_H-M   'P 1'
#
loop_
_entity.id
_entity.type
_entity.pdbx_description
1 polymer ?
#
loop_
_entity_poly.entity_id
_entity_poly.type
_entity_poly.pdbx_seq_one_letter_code
_entity_poly.pdbx_strand_id
1 'polypeptide(L)'
;KLSISGLRDIFRVTAHIRRVESILVEANAGRFINDQFVPHGHLANACKEKLLSTLKEVPDCHDTANNACDIDGATWVTVTRALKDKFARRTVLAAELEQRLKKLRFSSAKEADSFVKDAISIGDLYRVVFPGDRAQERHLVRRVVSCLPKDVATGVIRRCRLRQDTGCEQDWETSVMFHSPTCSTHDTIVEYILAECRLSEECASSNRVTDGNRKTRMEESAGSLYRHSPLGSP
;
A
#
# COMPACT_ATOMS: atom_id res chain seq x y z
N LYS A 1 24.91 5.49 18.93
CA LYS A 1 24.28 6.48 18.01
C LYS A 1 22.90 5.95 17.65
N LEU A 2 21.82 6.57 18.13
CA LEU A 2 20.44 6.14 17.84
C LEU A 2 20.14 6.37 16.35
N SER A 3 19.87 5.32 15.57
CA SER A 3 19.53 5.45 14.15
C SER A 3 18.01 5.42 14.00
N ILE A 4 17.43 6.49 13.47
CA ILE A 4 15.99 6.57 13.18
C ILE A 4 15.88 6.81 11.67
N SER A 5 15.12 5.95 10.97
CA SER A 5 14.87 6.12 9.54
C SER A 5 14.18 7.45 9.23
N GLY A 6 14.49 8.04 8.08
CA GLY A 6 13.90 9.29 7.62
C GLY A 6 12.40 9.15 7.29
N LEU A 7 11.69 10.28 7.34
CA LEU A 7 10.34 10.42 6.81
C LEU A 7 10.42 10.33 5.29
N ARG A 8 9.63 9.44 4.68
CA ARG A 8 9.58 9.27 3.22
C ARG A 8 8.32 9.84 2.58
N ASP A 9 7.25 9.93 3.35
CA ASP A 9 5.93 10.37 2.89
C ASP A 9 5.42 11.45 3.84
N ILE A 10 5.30 12.67 3.32
CA ILE A 10 4.91 13.86 4.09
C ILE A 10 3.57 13.68 4.82
N PHE A 11 2.65 12.91 4.23
CA PHE A 11 1.33 12.67 4.78
C PHE A 11 1.31 11.63 5.92
N ARG A 12 2.47 11.00 6.20
CA ARG A 12 2.66 10.10 7.35
C ARG A 12 3.35 10.77 8.54
N VAL A 13 3.43 12.11 8.57
CA VAL A 13 4.16 12.86 9.61
C VAL A 13 3.72 12.50 11.03
N THR A 14 2.42 12.28 11.29
CA THR A 14 1.92 11.93 12.62
C THR A 14 2.45 10.57 13.10
N ALA A 15 2.39 9.55 12.23
CA ALA A 15 2.90 8.22 12.54
C ALA A 15 4.42 8.23 12.71
N HIS A 16 5.11 9.03 11.89
CA HIS A 16 6.55 9.23 12.00
C HIS A 16 6.95 9.89 13.31
N ILE A 17 6.27 10.96 13.73
CA ILE A 17 6.49 11.61 15.03
C ILE A 17 6.29 10.59 16.16
N ARG A 18 5.19 9.84 16.17
CA ARG A 18 4.93 8.81 17.20
C ARG A 18 6.05 7.78 17.27
N ARG A 19 6.55 7.31 16.12
CA ARG A 19 7.68 6.39 16.06
C ARG A 19 8.96 7.01 16.62
N VAL A 20 9.26 8.27 16.28
CA VAL A 20 10.41 8.99 16.84
C VAL A 20 10.27 9.10 18.37
N GLU A 21 9.09 9.48 18.86
CA GLU A 21 8.79 9.59 20.29
C GLU A 21 9.01 8.26 21.01
N SER A 22 8.51 7.14 20.47
CA SER A 22 8.74 5.80 21.05
C SER A 22 10.23 5.47 21.17
N ILE A 23 11.03 5.70 20.12
CA ILE A 23 12.47 5.41 20.15
C ILE A 23 13.19 6.37 21.11
N LEU A 24 12.77 7.63 21.22
CA LEU A 24 13.32 8.58 22.20
C LEU A 24 13.00 8.16 23.64
N VAL A 25 11.82 7.58 23.90
CA VAL A 25 11.50 6.99 25.21
C VAL A 25 12.36 5.77 25.49
N GLU A 26 12.53 4.86 24.53
CA GLU A 26 13.44 3.71 24.66
C GLU A 26 14.88 4.14 24.94
N ALA A 27 15.30 5.26 24.38
CA ALA A 27 16.61 5.88 24.62
C ALA A 27 16.70 6.68 25.93
N ASN A 28 15.66 6.65 26.78
CA ASN A 28 15.54 7.43 28.01
C ASN A 28 15.71 8.95 27.80
N ALA A 29 15.29 9.47 26.65
CA ALA A 29 15.36 10.89 26.32
C ALA A 29 14.11 11.69 26.75
N GLY A 30 13.05 10.99 27.15
CA GLY A 30 11.80 11.56 27.62
C GLY A 30 10.80 10.49 28.05
N ARG A 31 9.57 10.91 28.30
CA ARG A 31 8.48 10.01 28.72
C ARG A 31 7.15 10.47 28.16
N PHE A 32 6.17 9.57 28.12
CA PHE A 32 4.78 9.93 27.85
C PHE A 32 4.07 10.40 29.12
N ILE A 33 3.38 11.53 29.02
CA ILE A 33 2.46 12.05 30.04
C ILE A 33 1.15 12.34 29.31
N ASN A 34 0.06 11.67 29.69
CA ASN A 34 -1.26 11.81 29.03
C ASN A 34 -1.18 11.66 27.49
N ASP A 35 -0.49 10.61 27.03
CA ASP A 35 -0.26 10.32 25.60
C ASP A 35 0.49 11.43 24.81
N GLN A 36 1.17 12.33 25.52
CA GLN A 36 2.07 13.32 24.92
C GLN A 36 3.50 13.05 25.34
N PHE A 37 4.41 13.00 24.35
CA PHE A 37 5.83 12.88 24.63
C PHE A 37 6.36 14.19 25.22
N VAL A 38 7.02 14.08 26.37
CA VAL A 38 7.69 15.19 27.04
C VAL A 38 9.17 14.83 27.18
N PRO A 39 10.09 15.52 26.47
CA PRO A 39 11.52 15.27 26.62
C PRO A 39 12.00 15.70 28.00
N HIS A 40 13.04 15.05 28.51
CA HIS A 40 13.74 15.55 29.70
C HIS A 40 14.38 16.90 29.40
N GLY A 41 14.35 17.85 30.35
CA GLY A 41 14.77 19.23 30.10
C GLY A 41 16.17 19.37 29.50
N HIS A 42 17.15 18.61 30.00
CA HIS A 42 18.52 18.60 29.50
C HIS A 42 18.70 17.95 28.11
N LEU A 43 17.67 17.27 27.59
CA LEU A 43 17.66 16.60 26.28
C LEU A 43 16.65 17.22 25.31
N ALA A 44 15.94 18.29 25.68
CA ALA A 44 14.88 18.87 24.88
C ALA A 44 15.37 19.33 23.49
N ASN A 45 16.51 20.02 23.44
CA ASN A 45 17.11 20.45 22.17
C ASN A 45 17.64 19.25 21.36
N ALA A 46 18.28 18.28 22.01
CA ALA A 46 18.76 17.07 21.35
C ALA A 46 17.62 16.27 20.70
N CYS A 47 16.45 16.22 21.35
CA CYS A 47 15.25 15.61 20.78
C CYS A 47 14.79 16.37 19.52
N LYS A 48 14.70 17.71 19.58
CA LYS A 48 14.31 18.54 18.41
C LYS A 48 15.27 18.35 17.23
N GLU A 49 16.57 18.44 17.46
CA GLU A 49 17.61 18.17 16.45
C GLU A 49 17.49 16.76 15.88
N LYS A 50 17.18 15.78 16.73
CA LYS A 50 16.98 14.41 16.29
C LYS A 50 15.78 14.30 15.36
N LEU A 51 14.65 14.92 15.70
CA LEU A 51 13.48 14.99 14.82
C LEU A 51 13.85 15.63 13.48
N LEU A 52 14.48 16.81 13.48
CA LEU A 52 14.93 17.50 12.26
C LEU A 52 15.79 16.60 11.37
N SER A 53 16.73 15.86 11.97
CA SER A 53 17.59 14.94 11.22
C SER A 53 16.83 13.86 10.45
N THR A 54 15.64 13.48 10.93
CA THR A 54 14.78 12.48 10.26
C THR A 54 13.90 13.08 9.16
N LEU A 55 13.83 14.41 9.04
CA LEU A 55 12.98 15.08 8.05
C LEU A 55 13.73 15.52 6.80
N LYS A 56 15.06 15.34 6.74
CA LYS A 56 15.93 15.83 5.66
C LYS A 56 15.53 15.41 4.25
N GLU A 57 14.89 14.24 4.10
CA GLU A 57 14.42 13.73 2.80
C GLU A 57 13.12 14.40 2.33
N VAL A 58 12.46 15.20 3.18
CA VAL A 58 11.22 15.92 2.89
C VAL A 58 11.43 17.41 3.25
N PRO A 59 11.98 18.21 2.32
CA PRO A 59 12.39 19.60 2.58
C PRO A 59 11.29 20.45 3.22
N ASP A 60 10.05 20.39 2.71
CA ASP A 60 8.92 21.16 3.26
C ASP A 60 8.66 20.84 4.74
N CYS A 61 8.78 19.57 5.14
CA CYS A 61 8.65 19.14 6.54
C CYS A 61 9.83 19.65 7.38
N HIS A 62 11.04 19.47 6.86
CA HIS A 62 12.26 19.92 7.52
C HIS A 62 12.21 21.42 7.80
N ASP A 63 11.90 22.24 6.80
CA ASP A 63 11.86 23.70 6.92
C ASP A 63 10.74 24.16 7.87
N THR A 64 9.58 23.51 7.82
CA THR A 64 8.48 23.80 8.75
C THR A 64 8.88 23.51 10.20
N ALA A 65 9.56 22.39 10.45
CA ALA A 65 10.05 22.04 11.78
C ALA A 65 11.19 22.97 12.21
N ASN A 66 12.12 23.31 11.32
CA ASN A 66 13.26 24.16 11.61
C ASN A 66 12.80 25.58 11.98
N ASN A 67 11.91 26.16 11.19
CA ASN A 67 11.31 27.47 11.49
C ASN A 67 10.55 27.45 12.83
N ALA A 68 9.92 26.34 13.19
CA ALA A 68 9.25 26.20 14.49
C ALA A 68 10.24 26.05 15.66
N CYS A 69 11.45 25.55 15.42
CA CYS A 69 12.53 25.49 16.41
C CYS A 69 13.16 26.86 16.69
N ASP A 70 13.18 27.75 15.70
CA ASP A 70 13.79 29.09 15.79
C ASP A 70 12.92 30.10 16.57
N ILE A 71 11.67 29.74 16.88
CA ILE A 71 10.79 30.56 17.72
C ILE A 71 11.25 30.50 19.18
N ASP A 72 11.37 31.66 19.83
CA ASP A 72 11.74 31.71 21.26
C ASP A 72 10.76 30.90 22.13
N GLY A 73 11.31 30.12 23.06
CA GLY A 73 10.53 29.18 23.87
C GLY A 73 10.01 27.93 23.14
N ALA A 74 10.50 27.62 21.92
CA ALA A 74 10.06 26.43 21.18
C ALA A 74 10.25 25.12 21.95
N THR A 75 9.13 24.42 22.16
CA THR A 75 9.06 23.12 22.82
C THR A 75 8.88 21.98 21.79
N TRP A 76 9.05 20.74 22.23
CA TRP A 76 8.68 19.57 21.40
C TRP A 76 7.24 19.65 20.88
N VAL A 77 6.32 20.10 21.74
CA VAL A 77 4.90 20.21 21.42
C VAL A 77 4.66 21.27 20.35
N THR A 78 5.33 22.42 20.40
CA THR A 78 5.14 23.47 19.38
C THR A 78 5.66 23.02 18.02
N VAL A 79 6.83 22.38 17.97
CA VAL A 79 7.42 21.86 16.72
C VAL A 79 6.54 20.77 16.10
N THR A 80 6.14 19.76 16.89
CA THR A 80 5.30 18.67 16.39
C THR A 80 3.88 19.11 16.04
N ARG A 81 3.33 20.13 16.73
CA ARG A 81 2.06 20.75 16.37
C ARG A 81 2.14 21.47 15.03
N ALA A 82 3.19 22.26 14.77
CA ALA A 82 3.38 22.93 13.49
C ALA A 82 3.40 21.94 12.31
N LEU A 83 4.08 20.81 12.47
CA LEU A 83 4.10 19.73 11.48
C LEU A 83 2.70 19.11 11.26
N LYS A 84 2.01 18.76 12.33
CA LYS A 84 0.67 18.16 12.26
C LYS A 84 -0.35 19.13 11.64
N ASP A 85 -0.30 20.40 12.03
CA ASP A 85 -1.19 21.43 11.51
C ASP A 85 -0.95 21.70 10.03
N LYS A 86 0.27 21.57 9.52
CA LYS A 86 0.54 21.80 8.10
C LYS A 86 0.25 20.57 7.23
N PHE A 87 0.63 19.38 7.69
CA PHE A 87 0.68 18.18 6.83
C PHE A 87 -0.27 17.05 7.25
N ALA A 88 -0.82 17.08 8.46
CA ALA A 88 -1.71 16.04 8.99
C ALA A 88 -3.15 16.52 9.23
N ARG A 89 -3.53 17.70 8.73
CA ARG A 89 -4.93 18.14 8.74
C ARG A 89 -5.78 17.18 7.91
N ARG A 90 -6.94 16.80 8.44
CA ARG A 90 -7.87 15.89 7.76
C ARG A 90 -8.21 16.36 6.34
N THR A 91 -8.40 17.66 6.11
CA THR A 91 -8.67 18.23 4.79
C THR A 91 -7.52 18.01 3.80
N VAL A 92 -6.27 18.18 4.27
CA VAL A 92 -5.06 17.94 3.48
C VAL A 92 -4.91 16.46 3.15
N LEU A 93 -5.08 15.59 4.16
CA LEU A 93 -4.97 14.14 4.00
C LEU A 93 -6.08 13.58 3.10
N ALA A 94 -7.31 14.11 3.20
CA ALA A 94 -8.43 13.72 2.33
C ALA A 94 -8.18 14.12 0.87
N ALA A 95 -7.65 15.32 0.63
CA ALA A 95 -7.30 15.78 -0.72
C ALA A 95 -6.21 14.89 -1.35
N GLU A 96 -5.18 14.53 -0.57
CA GLU A 96 -4.15 13.61 -1.03
C GLU A 96 -4.69 12.20 -1.26
N LEU A 97 -5.56 11.70 -0.38
CA LEU A 97 -6.18 10.39 -0.53
C LEU A 97 -6.93 10.29 -1.88
N GLU A 98 -7.75 11.30 -2.19
CA GLU A 98 -8.44 11.41 -3.48
C GLU A 98 -7.46 11.46 -4.65
N GLN A 99 -6.35 12.20 -4.51
CA GLN A 99 -5.33 12.27 -5.55
C GLN A 99 -4.66 10.91 -5.79
N ARG A 100 -4.30 10.17 -4.74
CA ARG A 100 -3.72 8.83 -4.86
C ARG A 100 -4.71 7.84 -5.47
N LEU A 101 -5.97 7.87 -5.05
CA LEU A 101 -7.04 7.06 -5.63
C LEU A 101 -7.25 7.37 -7.12
N LYS A 102 -7.16 8.64 -7.53
CA LYS A 102 -7.27 9.03 -8.94
C LYS A 102 -6.09 8.55 -9.78
N LYS A 103 -4.90 8.43 -9.20
CA LYS A 103 -3.66 7.98 -9.87
C LYS A 103 -3.47 6.47 -9.85
N LEU A 104 -4.16 5.75 -8.95
CA LEU A 104 -4.05 4.30 -8.84
C LEU A 104 -4.47 3.63 -10.15
N ARG A 105 -3.55 2.85 -10.75
CA ARG A 105 -3.79 2.13 -12.01
C ARG A 105 -3.18 0.75 -11.92
N PHE A 106 -3.90 -0.23 -12.44
CA PHE A 106 -3.38 -1.56 -12.65
C PHE A 106 -2.90 -1.67 -14.10
N SER A 107 -1.61 -1.92 -14.30
CA SER A 107 -1.04 -2.06 -15.65
C SER A 107 -1.10 -3.50 -16.14
N SER A 108 -0.64 -4.45 -15.31
CA SER A 108 -0.60 -5.87 -15.65
C SER A 108 -0.43 -6.74 -14.39
N ALA A 109 -0.69 -8.05 -14.52
CA ALA A 109 -0.50 -9.00 -13.43
C ALA A 109 0.95 -9.06 -12.90
N LYS A 110 1.94 -8.81 -13.77
CA LYS A 110 3.36 -8.74 -13.39
C LYS A 110 3.67 -7.56 -12.47
N GLU A 111 2.85 -6.52 -12.50
CA GLU A 111 2.96 -5.33 -11.65
C GLU A 111 1.98 -5.37 -10.47
N ALA A 112 1.36 -6.52 -10.20
CA ALA A 112 0.38 -6.66 -9.12
C ALA A 112 0.94 -6.29 -7.75
N ASP A 113 2.19 -6.65 -7.45
CA ASP A 113 2.85 -6.28 -6.18
C ASP A 113 3.00 -4.76 -6.04
N SER A 114 3.34 -4.05 -7.12
CA SER A 114 3.44 -2.59 -7.12
C SER A 114 2.08 -1.94 -6.93
N PHE A 115 1.07 -2.42 -7.67
CA PHE A 115 -0.31 -1.95 -7.53
C PHE A 115 -0.82 -2.16 -6.10
N VAL A 116 -0.59 -3.33 -5.53
CA VAL A 116 -0.98 -3.66 -4.16
C VAL A 116 -0.25 -2.79 -3.14
N LYS A 117 1.05 -2.54 -3.33
CA LYS A 117 1.81 -1.64 -2.45
C LYS A 117 1.22 -0.23 -2.45
N ASP A 118 0.83 0.28 -3.61
CA ASP A 118 0.15 1.58 -3.72
C ASP A 118 -1.24 1.55 -3.07
N ALA A 119 -2.00 0.47 -3.29
CA ALA A 119 -3.31 0.26 -2.70
C ALA A 119 -3.24 0.18 -1.16
N ILE A 120 -2.26 -0.53 -0.58
CA ILE A 120 -1.99 -0.56 0.86
C ILE A 120 -1.67 0.85 1.36
N SER A 121 -0.81 1.60 0.65
CA SER A 121 -0.45 2.96 1.04
C SER A 121 -1.67 3.88 1.10
N ILE A 122 -2.60 3.72 0.15
CA ILE A 122 -3.91 4.40 0.15
C ILE A 122 -4.77 3.92 1.33
N GLY A 123 -4.82 2.62 1.60
CA GLY A 123 -5.58 2.04 2.72
C GLY A 123 -5.11 2.51 4.10
N ASP A 124 -3.80 2.66 4.28
CA ASP A 124 -3.22 3.25 5.48
C ASP A 124 -3.67 4.71 5.65
N LEU A 125 -3.55 5.52 4.59
CA LEU A 125 -3.96 6.92 4.62
C LEU A 125 -5.47 7.06 4.88
N TYR A 126 -6.25 6.20 4.25
CA TYR A 126 -7.70 6.11 4.45
C TYR A 126 -8.07 5.94 5.94
N ARG A 127 -7.42 5.00 6.65
CA ARG A 127 -7.69 4.74 8.08
C ARG A 127 -7.40 5.94 8.97
N VAL A 128 -6.45 6.78 8.58
CA VAL A 128 -6.13 8.03 9.28
C VAL A 128 -7.21 9.09 9.02
N VAL A 129 -7.72 9.19 7.79
CA VAL A 129 -8.71 10.21 7.40
C VAL A 129 -10.13 9.87 7.89
N PHE A 130 -10.50 8.59 7.83
CA PHE A 130 -11.84 8.09 8.09
C PHE A 130 -11.81 6.89 9.07
N PRO A 131 -11.40 7.09 10.32
CA PRO A 131 -11.29 5.99 11.29
C PRO A 131 -12.68 5.37 11.54
N GLY A 132 -12.82 4.09 11.21
CA GLY A 132 -14.04 3.30 11.46
C GLY A 132 -15.23 3.59 10.53
N ASP A 133 -15.06 4.39 9.47
CA ASP A 133 -16.16 4.71 8.55
C ASP A 133 -16.39 3.58 7.54
N ARG A 134 -17.39 2.73 7.76
CA ARG A 134 -17.68 1.62 6.84
C ARG A 134 -18.12 2.07 5.44
N ALA A 135 -18.75 3.24 5.31
CA ALA A 135 -19.21 3.70 4.00
C ALA A 135 -18.03 4.10 3.12
N GLN A 136 -17.05 4.79 3.71
CA GLN A 136 -15.84 5.18 3.01
C GLN A 136 -14.92 3.97 2.74
N GLU A 137 -14.94 2.95 3.60
CA GLU A 137 -14.20 1.70 3.36
C GLU A 137 -14.78 0.96 2.14
N ARG A 138 -16.12 0.85 2.05
CA ARG A 138 -16.78 0.30 0.85
C ARG A 138 -16.39 1.07 -0.41
N HIS A 139 -16.32 2.39 -0.33
CA HIS A 139 -15.92 3.24 -1.45
C HIS A 139 -14.48 2.95 -1.88
N LEU A 140 -13.53 2.92 -0.94
CA LEU A 140 -12.13 2.57 -1.17
C LEU A 140 -12.02 1.21 -1.88
N VAL A 141 -12.67 0.18 -1.34
CA VAL A 141 -12.62 -1.17 -1.87
C VAL A 141 -13.16 -1.22 -3.30
N ARG A 142 -14.34 -0.66 -3.55
CA ARG A 142 -14.90 -0.57 -4.91
C ARG A 142 -13.95 0.14 -5.85
N ARG A 143 -13.34 1.23 -5.40
CA ARG A 143 -12.44 2.01 -6.26
C ARG A 143 -11.19 1.22 -6.63
N VAL A 144 -10.55 0.56 -5.68
CA VAL A 144 -9.37 -0.29 -5.91
C VAL A 144 -9.73 -1.47 -6.82
N VAL A 145 -10.81 -2.19 -6.53
CA VAL A 145 -11.24 -3.35 -7.33
C VAL A 145 -11.66 -2.94 -8.74
N SER A 146 -12.24 -1.75 -8.93
CA SER A 146 -12.59 -1.23 -10.25
C SER A 146 -11.40 -0.94 -11.17
N CYS A 147 -10.19 -0.85 -10.62
CA CYS A 147 -8.97 -0.68 -11.41
C CYS A 147 -8.49 -2.00 -12.02
N LEU A 148 -8.97 -3.15 -11.54
CA LEU A 148 -8.49 -4.46 -11.95
C LEU A 148 -9.13 -4.92 -13.27
N PRO A 149 -8.47 -5.82 -14.02
CA PRO A 149 -9.09 -6.57 -15.10
C PRO A 149 -10.35 -7.31 -14.63
N LYS A 150 -11.34 -7.45 -15.53
CA LYS A 150 -12.67 -7.98 -15.18
C LYS A 150 -12.62 -9.39 -14.57
N ASP A 151 -11.76 -10.25 -15.08
CA ASP A 151 -11.52 -11.61 -14.58
C ASP A 151 -10.98 -11.58 -13.15
N VAL A 152 -9.93 -10.79 -12.89
CA VAL A 152 -9.34 -10.62 -11.56
C VAL A 152 -10.35 -10.02 -10.59
N ALA A 153 -11.04 -8.95 -10.98
CA ALA A 153 -12.06 -8.29 -10.16
C ALA A 153 -13.18 -9.26 -9.77
N THR A 154 -13.67 -10.07 -10.72
CA THR A 154 -14.70 -11.08 -10.47
C THR A 154 -14.22 -12.14 -9.49
N GLY A 155 -12.98 -12.61 -9.64
CA GLY A 155 -12.34 -13.57 -8.73
C GLY A 155 -12.24 -13.04 -7.30
N VAL A 156 -11.79 -11.79 -7.14
CA VAL A 156 -11.69 -11.11 -5.84
C VAL A 156 -13.06 -11.00 -5.18
N ILE A 157 -14.07 -10.50 -5.91
CA ILE A 157 -15.45 -10.37 -5.40
C ILE A 157 -16.00 -11.73 -4.96
N ARG A 158 -15.76 -12.79 -5.76
CA ARG A 158 -16.18 -14.14 -5.42
C ARG A 158 -15.55 -14.61 -4.11
N ARG A 159 -14.25 -14.41 -3.90
CA ARG A 159 -13.57 -14.76 -2.65
C ARG A 159 -14.13 -14.01 -1.44
N CYS A 160 -14.38 -12.71 -1.58
CA CYS A 160 -14.99 -11.92 -0.51
C CYS A 160 -16.38 -12.44 -0.13
N ARG A 161 -17.20 -12.85 -1.11
CA ARG A 161 -18.54 -13.42 -0.86
C ARG A 161 -18.49 -14.78 -0.18
N LEU A 162 -17.49 -15.61 -0.50
CA LEU A 162 -17.31 -16.92 0.17
C LEU A 162 -16.98 -16.78 1.67
N ARG A 163 -16.49 -15.62 2.09
CA ARG A 163 -16.24 -15.30 3.51
C ARG A 163 -17.42 -14.63 4.20
N GLN A 164 -18.48 -14.27 3.49
CA GLN A 164 -19.69 -13.78 4.12
C GLN A 164 -20.34 -14.92 4.90
N ASP A 165 -20.69 -14.65 6.15
CA ASP A 165 -21.50 -15.56 6.94
C ASP A 165 -22.89 -15.65 6.30
N THR A 166 -23.42 -16.86 6.14
CA THR A 166 -24.62 -17.17 5.33
C THR A 166 -25.94 -16.58 5.87
N GLY A 167 -25.89 -15.70 6.87
CA GLY A 167 -27.04 -15.05 7.49
C GLY A 167 -26.99 -13.52 7.57
N CYS A 168 -25.96 -12.85 7.05
CA CYS A 168 -25.85 -11.40 7.07
C CYS A 168 -25.89 -10.83 5.64
N GLU A 169 -26.76 -9.85 5.36
CA GLU A 169 -26.70 -8.99 4.16
C GLU A 169 -25.47 -8.04 4.25
N GLN A 170 -24.30 -8.58 4.55
CA GLN A 170 -23.09 -7.79 4.64
C GLN A 170 -22.55 -7.58 3.24
N ASP A 171 -22.41 -6.32 2.82
CA ASP A 171 -21.73 -5.95 1.59
C ASP A 171 -20.36 -6.65 1.49
N TRP A 172 -20.08 -7.30 0.35
CA TRP A 172 -18.85 -8.08 0.12
C TRP A 172 -17.59 -7.23 0.25
N GLU A 173 -17.72 -5.92 0.07
CA GLU A 173 -16.67 -4.94 0.24
C GLU A 173 -16.15 -4.85 1.67
N THR A 174 -16.95 -5.28 2.65
CA THR A 174 -16.64 -5.22 4.08
C THR A 174 -16.66 -6.58 4.77
N SER A 175 -16.82 -7.67 3.99
CA SER A 175 -16.82 -9.03 4.54
C SER A 175 -15.43 -9.47 5.00
N VAL A 176 -14.38 -8.86 4.44
CA VAL A 176 -12.99 -9.05 4.82
C VAL A 176 -12.30 -7.70 4.95
N MET A 177 -11.22 -7.65 5.73
CA MET A 177 -10.41 -6.43 5.85
C MET A 177 -9.75 -6.08 4.53
N PHE A 178 -9.61 -4.78 4.23
CA PHE A 178 -8.92 -4.34 3.02
C PHE A 178 -7.45 -4.81 2.98
N HIS A 179 -6.71 -4.59 4.06
CA HIS A 179 -5.38 -5.19 4.31
C HIS A 179 -5.12 -5.25 5.82
N SER A 180 -4.17 -6.05 6.29
CA SER A 180 -3.75 -6.02 7.68
C SER A 180 -2.22 -6.02 7.79
N PRO A 181 -1.61 -5.02 8.45
CA PRO A 181 -0.15 -5.00 8.63
C PRO A 181 0.33 -5.99 9.70
N THR A 182 -0.57 -6.51 10.54
CA THR A 182 -0.23 -7.34 11.71
C THR A 182 -0.84 -8.75 11.67
N CYS A 183 -1.78 -9.02 10.75
CA CYS A 183 -2.46 -10.29 10.71
C CYS A 183 -1.81 -11.23 9.69
N SER A 184 -1.47 -12.45 10.13
CA SER A 184 -0.90 -13.53 9.31
C SER A 184 -1.95 -14.28 8.49
N THR A 185 -3.23 -14.01 8.69
CA THR A 185 -4.29 -14.61 7.88
C THR A 185 -4.30 -13.99 6.49
N HIS A 186 -4.13 -14.80 5.44
CA HIS A 186 -4.21 -14.40 4.03
C HIS A 186 -5.63 -14.02 3.55
N ASP A 187 -6.51 -13.62 4.48
CA ASP A 187 -7.89 -13.26 4.22
C ASP A 187 -8.07 -11.74 4.22
N THR A 188 -7.47 -11.11 3.22
CA THR A 188 -7.67 -9.67 2.96
C THR A 188 -7.89 -9.43 1.47
N ILE A 189 -8.49 -8.27 1.15
CA ILE A 189 -8.75 -7.89 -0.25
C ILE A 189 -7.45 -7.83 -1.04
N VAL A 190 -6.40 -7.26 -0.45
CA VAL A 190 -5.07 -7.20 -1.05
C VAL A 190 -4.51 -8.58 -1.38
N GLU A 191 -4.61 -9.55 -0.46
CA GLU A 191 -4.15 -10.92 -0.68
C GLU A 191 -4.96 -11.62 -1.78
N TYR A 192 -6.27 -11.36 -1.84
CA TYR A 192 -7.12 -11.89 -2.90
C TYR A 192 -6.75 -11.33 -4.27
N ILE A 193 -6.37 -10.06 -4.37
CA ILE A 193 -5.88 -9.45 -5.61
C ILE A 193 -4.61 -10.17 -6.08
N LEU A 194 -3.62 -10.36 -5.19
CA LEU A 194 -2.39 -11.06 -5.54
C LEU A 194 -2.67 -12.50 -5.99
N ALA A 195 -3.53 -13.23 -5.28
CA ALA A 195 -3.88 -14.59 -5.62
C ALA A 195 -4.54 -14.70 -7.01
N GLU A 196 -5.50 -13.83 -7.31
CA GLU A 196 -6.19 -13.84 -8.61
C GLU A 196 -5.29 -13.37 -9.76
N CYS A 197 -4.36 -12.44 -9.52
CA CYS A 197 -3.36 -12.07 -10.51
C CYS A 197 -2.44 -13.25 -10.87
N ARG A 198 -1.96 -14.02 -9.87
CA ARG A 198 -1.13 -15.21 -10.09
C ARG A 198 -1.87 -16.27 -10.92
N LEU A 199 -3.13 -16.54 -10.59
CA LEU A 199 -3.97 -17.47 -11.34
C LEU A 199 -4.17 -17.03 -12.80
N SER A 200 -4.38 -15.74 -13.04
CA SER A 200 -4.53 -15.19 -14.39
C SER A 200 -3.25 -15.36 -15.23
N GLU A 201 -2.06 -15.23 -14.62
CA GLU A 201 -0.78 -15.51 -15.29
C GLU A 201 -0.57 -16.99 -15.62
N GLU A 202 -0.95 -17.89 -14.71
CA GLU A 202 -0.87 -19.34 -14.91
C GLU A 202 -1.78 -19.79 -16.06
N CYS A 203 -3.03 -19.30 -16.09
CA CYS A 203 -3.97 -19.57 -17.19
C CYS A 203 -3.49 -19.01 -18.53
N ALA A 204 -2.94 -17.79 -18.54
CA ALA A 204 -2.38 -17.19 -19.75
C ALA A 204 -1.17 -17.97 -20.28
N SER A 205 -0.34 -18.52 -19.37
CA SER A 205 0.82 -19.34 -19.72
C SER A 205 0.41 -20.71 -20.25
N SER A 206 -0.58 -21.35 -19.65
CA SER A 206 -1.13 -22.64 -20.10
C SER A 206 -1.74 -22.54 -21.50
N ASN A 207 -2.51 -21.48 -21.78
CA ASN A 207 -3.11 -21.25 -23.09
C ASN A 207 -2.06 -21.02 -24.19
N ARG A 208 -0.95 -20.31 -23.90
CA ARG A 208 0.14 -20.10 -24.86
C ARG A 208 0.88 -21.39 -25.22
N VAL A 209 1.05 -22.31 -24.26
CA VAL A 209 1.67 -23.62 -24.52
C VAL A 209 0.77 -24.47 -25.40
N THR A 210 -0.54 -24.46 -25.18
CA THR A 210 -1.48 -25.21 -26.02
C THR A 210 -1.59 -24.65 -27.44
N ASP A 211 -1.50 -23.33 -27.61
CA ASP A 211 -1.60 -22.69 -28.93
C ASP A 211 -0.29 -22.84 -29.73
N GLY A 212 0.86 -22.82 -29.04
CA GLY A 212 2.17 -23.17 -29.61
C GLY A 212 2.20 -24.61 -30.12
N ASN A 213 1.72 -25.57 -29.32
CA ASN A 213 1.60 -26.97 -29.73
C ASN A 213 0.60 -27.20 -30.86
N ARG A 214 -0.43 -26.35 -31.00
CA ARG A 214 -1.39 -26.43 -32.11
C ARG A 214 -0.77 -25.97 -33.44
N LYS A 215 0.07 -24.93 -33.41
CA LYS A 215 0.80 -24.44 -34.58
C LYS A 215 1.84 -25.44 -35.08
N THR A 216 2.68 -25.99 -34.20
CA THR A 216 3.65 -27.03 -34.59
C THR A 216 2.99 -28.29 -35.14
N ARG A 217 1.86 -28.71 -34.57
CA ARG A 217 1.14 -29.91 -35.04
C ARG A 217 0.45 -29.73 -36.41
N MET A 218 0.06 -28.49 -36.77
CA MET A 218 -0.45 -28.19 -38.12
C MET A 218 0.68 -28.13 -39.16
N GLU A 219 1.86 -27.63 -38.82
CA GLU A 219 3.02 -27.62 -39.73
C GLU A 219 3.57 -29.04 -40.00
N GLU A 220 3.59 -29.92 -39.00
CA GLU A 220 3.97 -31.34 -39.20
C GLU A 220 2.95 -32.13 -40.03
N SER A 221 1.66 -31.80 -39.92
CA SER A 221 0.61 -32.46 -40.73
C SER A 221 0.62 -31.99 -42.20
N ALA A 222 1.10 -30.78 -42.49
CA ALA A 222 1.28 -30.29 -43.86
C ALA A 222 2.57 -30.81 -44.52
N GLY A 223 3.61 -31.12 -43.74
CA GLY A 223 4.89 -31.66 -44.23
C GLY A 223 4.86 -33.16 -44.56
N SER A 224 3.87 -33.92 -44.09
CA SER A 224 3.82 -35.38 -44.23
C SER A 224 3.17 -35.90 -45.53
N LEU A 225 2.73 -35.02 -46.44
CA LEU A 225 2.07 -35.43 -47.71
C LEU A 225 2.99 -35.46 -48.93
N TYR A 226 4.30 -35.19 -48.79
CA TYR A 226 5.26 -35.26 -49.90
C TYR A 226 6.52 -36.03 -49.50
N ARG A 227 6.44 -37.36 -49.48
CA ARG A 227 7.58 -38.24 -49.73
C ARG A 227 7.06 -39.67 -49.84
N HIS A 228 6.95 -40.19 -51.06
CA HIS A 228 7.41 -41.53 -51.44
C HIS A 228 7.11 -41.76 -52.93
N SER A 229 8.15 -41.78 -53.75
CA SER A 229 8.19 -42.56 -54.99
C SER A 229 9.66 -42.89 -55.27
N PRO A 230 10.08 -44.16 -55.15
CA PRO A 230 11.39 -44.60 -55.60
C PRO A 230 11.28 -45.01 -57.07
N LEU A 231 12.01 -44.31 -57.94
CA LEU A 231 12.25 -44.77 -59.31
C LEU A 231 13.48 -45.69 -59.29
N GLY A 232 13.23 -46.98 -59.49
CA GLY A 232 14.24 -47.97 -59.85
C GLY A 232 14.49 -47.92 -61.36
N SER A 233 15.77 -48.01 -61.72
CA SER A 233 16.31 -48.13 -63.07
C SER A 233 15.87 -49.43 -63.77
N PRO A 234 15.95 -49.46 -65.10
CA PRO A 234 17.01 -50.26 -65.75
C PRO A 234 17.98 -49.42 -66.57
#